data_AF-A0AAU9Y3Z7-F1
#
_entry.id   AF-A0AAU9Y3Z7-F1
#
_cell.length_a   1.000
_cell.length_b   1.000
_cell.length_c   1.000
_cell.angle_alpha   90.00
_cell.angle_beta   90.00
_cell.angle_gamma   90.00
#
_symmetry.space_group_name_H-M   'P 1'
#
loop_
_entity.id
_entity.type
_entity.pdbx_description
1 polymer ?
#
loop_
_entity_poly.entity_id
_entity_poly.type
_entity_poly.pdbx_seq_one_letter_code
_entity_poly.pdbx_strand_id
1 'polypeptide(L)'
;MFQKSTYWAPDKDFFNSDEKVCFYTGLPSLEVLMVVFDHVASHVKRQTQSINRFQEFIIVLMKLRLNVPLQDLAYCFVVLISTISRIFFHLIVVMDKRLFPFVYWPDRYQLCKTMP
;
A
#
# COMPACT_ATOMS: atom_id res chain seq x y z
N MET A 1 -1.89 0.55 36.28
CA MET A 1 -2.62 1.44 35.33
C MET A 1 -2.25 1.02 33.92
N PHE A 2 -3.16 0.36 33.20
CA PHE A 2 -2.93 0.09 31.78
C PHE A 2 -3.12 1.40 31.02
N GLN A 3 -2.04 1.91 30.43
CA GLN A 3 -2.12 2.98 29.47
C GLN A 3 -3.01 2.45 28.34
N LYS A 4 -4.22 2.99 28.19
CA LYS A 4 -5.01 2.77 26.99
C LYS A 4 -4.21 3.40 25.86
N SER A 5 -3.37 2.60 25.21
CA SER A 5 -2.75 3.00 23.95
C SER A 5 -3.90 3.24 22.99
N THR A 6 -4.22 4.50 22.74
CA THR A 6 -5.15 4.86 21.68
C THR A 6 -4.53 4.31 20.41
N TYR A 7 -5.16 3.31 19.82
CA TYR A 7 -4.71 2.76 18.55
C TYR A 7 -4.92 3.80 17.46
N TRP A 8 -3.84 4.18 16.77
CA TRP A 8 -3.89 5.05 15.60
C TRP A 8 -3.63 4.23 14.35
N ALA A 9 -4.44 4.47 13.32
CA ALA A 9 -4.26 3.84 12.02
C ALA A 9 -2.87 4.19 11.47
N PRO A 10 -2.16 3.26 10.81
CA PRO A 10 -0.83 3.51 10.26
C PRO A 10 -0.80 4.79 9.41
N ASP A 11 0.12 5.70 9.73
CA ASP A 11 0.38 6.94 9.00
C ASP A 11 1.86 7.04 8.64
N LYS A 12 2.36 8.23 8.29
CA LYS A 12 3.77 8.40 7.93
C LYS A 12 4.71 8.08 9.08
N ASP A 13 4.35 8.47 10.30
CA ASP A 13 5.19 8.30 11.49
C ASP A 13 5.25 6.83 11.93
N PHE A 14 4.24 6.04 11.57
CA PHE A 14 4.28 4.58 11.73
C PHE A 14 5.48 3.95 10.99
N PHE A 15 5.86 4.48 9.82
CA PHE A 15 6.96 3.99 8.97
C PHE A 15 8.31 4.63 9.35
N ASN A 16 8.71 4.44 10.60
CA ASN A 16 9.93 5.01 11.16
C ASN A 16 11.23 4.23 10.86
N SER A 17 11.17 3.15 10.07
CA SER A 17 12.36 2.42 9.62
C SER A 17 12.15 1.78 8.25
N ASP A 18 13.23 1.65 7.48
CA ASP A 18 13.20 1.02 6.16
C ASP A 18 12.84 -0.47 6.23
N GLU A 19 13.23 -1.16 7.30
CA GLU A 19 12.81 -2.55 7.56
C GLU A 19 11.28 -2.68 7.64
N LYS A 20 10.64 -1.75 8.35
CA LYS A 20 9.19 -1.73 8.49
C LYS A 20 8.51 -1.38 7.16
N VAL A 21 9.06 -0.43 6.42
CA VAL A 21 8.58 -0.09 5.07
C VAL A 21 8.65 -1.31 4.16
N CYS A 22 9.80 -1.99 4.11
CA CYS A 22 10.01 -3.17 3.29
C CYS A 22 9.07 -4.33 3.67
N PHE A 23 8.87 -4.55 4.97
CA PHE A 23 7.94 -5.57 5.45
C PHE A 23 6.51 -5.34 4.95
N TYR A 24 5.95 -4.15 5.20
CA TYR A 24 4.55 -3.87 4.91
C TYR A 24 4.26 -3.55 3.45
N THR A 25 5.22 -2.99 2.71
CA THR A 25 4.97 -2.45 1.37
C THR A 25 5.74 -3.17 0.27
N GLY A 26 6.83 -3.86 0.62
CA GLY A 26 7.78 -4.43 -0.33
C GLY A 26 8.73 -3.40 -0.96
N LEU A 27 8.59 -2.11 -0.63
CA LEU A 27 9.51 -1.06 -1.08
C LEU A 27 10.73 -0.96 -0.17
N PRO A 28 11.91 -0.61 -0.70
CA PRO A 28 13.16 -0.74 0.04
C PRO A 28 13.34 0.31 1.15
N SER A 29 12.71 1.48 1.06
CA SER A 29 12.88 2.57 2.01
C SER A 29 11.70 3.54 2.05
N LEU A 30 11.63 4.36 3.10
CA LEU A 30 10.62 5.42 3.22
C LEU A 30 10.73 6.44 2.07
N GLU A 31 11.95 6.73 1.62
CA GLU A 31 12.17 7.65 0.49
C GLU A 31 11.51 7.13 -0.78
N VAL A 32 11.76 5.87 -1.15
CA VAL A 32 11.15 5.24 -2.33
C VAL A 32 9.63 5.19 -2.17
N LEU A 33 9.14 4.85 -0.98
CA LEU A 33 7.71 4.86 -0.66
C LEU A 33 7.07 6.23 -0.94
N MET A 34 7.71 7.31 -0.52
CA MET A 34 7.23 8.67 -0.71
C MET A 34 7.25 9.09 -2.18
N VAL A 35 8.31 8.76 -2.92
CA VAL A 35 8.39 9.05 -4.37
C VAL A 35 7.26 8.34 -5.13
N VAL A 36 7.05 7.06 -4.85
CA VAL A 36 5.97 6.28 -5.49
C VAL A 36 4.60 6.81 -5.07
N PHE A 37 4.43 7.18 -3.80
CA PHE A 37 3.20 7.80 -3.31
C PHE A 37 2.88 9.09 -4.06
N ASP A 38 3.84 10.03 -4.19
CA ASP A 38 3.61 11.31 -4.86
C ASP A 38 3.29 11.13 -6.35
N HIS A 39 3.96 10.17 -7.01
CA HIS A 39 3.68 9.80 -8.39
C HIS A 39 2.26 9.28 -8.59
N VAL A 40 1.76 8.42 -7.69
CA VAL A 40 0.41 7.85 -7.77
C VAL A 40 -0.66 8.85 -7.32
N ALA A 41 -0.42 9.57 -6.21
CA ALA A 41 -1.40 10.45 -5.56
C ALA A 41 -1.86 11.61 -6.45
N SER A 42 -1.01 12.07 -7.37
CA SER A 42 -1.38 13.10 -8.37
C SER A 42 -2.50 12.65 -9.32
N HIS A 43 -2.76 11.34 -9.40
CA HIS A 43 -3.75 10.74 -10.30
C HIS A 43 -4.99 10.19 -9.59
N VAL A 44 -5.05 10.30 -8.26
CA VAL A 44 -6.16 9.78 -7.45
C VAL A 44 -7.12 10.91 -7.10
N LYS A 45 -8.36 10.81 -7.58
CA LYS A 45 -9.43 11.70 -7.11
C LYS A 45 -9.81 11.28 -5.70
N ARG A 46 -9.94 12.26 -4.79
CA ARG A 46 -10.31 12.00 -3.40
C ARG A 46 -11.67 11.31 -3.35
N GLN A 47 -11.71 10.09 -2.82
CA GLN A 47 -12.97 9.33 -2.68
C GLN A 47 -13.63 9.51 -1.32
N THR A 48 -12.84 9.51 -0.25
CA THR A 48 -13.36 9.56 1.12
C THR A 48 -12.72 10.68 1.93
N GLN A 49 -13.45 11.20 2.92
CA GLN A 49 -12.92 12.18 3.87
C GLN A 49 -12.33 11.53 5.12
N SER A 50 -12.73 10.28 5.43
CA SER A 50 -12.36 9.58 6.66
C SER A 50 -10.95 8.97 6.64
N ILE A 51 -10.38 8.71 5.45
CA ILE A 51 -9.03 8.18 5.28
C ILE A 51 -8.22 9.17 4.44
N ASN A 52 -6.96 9.40 4.82
CA ASN A 52 -6.07 10.26 4.05
C ASN A 52 -5.46 9.51 2.83
N ARG A 53 -5.00 10.25 1.82
CA ARG A 53 -4.47 9.63 0.59
C ARG A 53 -3.30 8.67 0.83
N PHE A 54 -2.46 8.96 1.82
CA PHE A 54 -1.32 8.12 2.16
C PHE A 54 -1.79 6.78 2.76
N GLN A 55 -2.78 6.81 3.63
CA GLN A 55 -3.41 5.60 4.19
C GLN A 55 -4.10 4.77 3.10
N GLU A 56 -4.86 5.40 2.19
CA GLU A 56 -5.47 4.71 1.04
C GLU A 56 -4.40 3.96 0.23
N PHE A 57 -3.26 4.61 0.01
CA PHE A 57 -2.10 4.04 -0.69
C PHE A 57 -1.45 2.87 0.06
N ILE A 58 -1.21 3.02 1.37
CA ILE A 58 -0.60 1.98 2.20
C ILE A 58 -1.50 0.74 2.32
N ILE A 59 -2.83 0.91 2.43
CA ILE A 59 -3.78 -0.21 2.46
C ILE A 59 -3.57 -1.14 1.25
N VAL A 60 -3.39 -0.56 0.07
CA VAL A 60 -3.19 -1.35 -1.16
C VAL A 60 -1.84 -2.05 -1.16
N LEU A 61 -0.76 -1.36 -0.78
CA LEU A 61 0.56 -1.98 -0.70
C LEU A 61 0.60 -3.12 0.33
N MET A 62 0.03 -2.93 1.52
CA MET A 62 -0.09 -3.99 2.54
C MET A 62 -0.90 -5.17 2.02
N LYS A 63 -2.01 -4.92 1.31
CA LYS A 63 -2.81 -5.99 0.72
C LYS A 63 -2.03 -6.78 -0.33
N LEU A 64 -1.29 -6.11 -1.21
CA LEU A 64 -0.52 -6.78 -2.27
C LEU A 64 0.68 -7.54 -1.71
N ARG A 65 1.42 -6.94 -0.75
CA ARG A 65 2.65 -7.50 -0.19
C ARG A 65 2.39 -8.68 0.74
N LEU A 66 1.46 -8.51 1.67
CA LEU A 66 1.23 -9.47 2.77
C LEU A 66 -0.01 -10.34 2.53
N ASN A 67 -0.77 -10.08 1.48
CA ASN A 67 -2.06 -10.73 1.21
C ASN A 67 -3.05 -10.67 2.39
N VAL A 68 -2.96 -9.63 3.22
CA VAL A 68 -3.76 -9.47 4.45
C VAL A 68 -5.26 -9.51 4.13
N PRO A 69 -6.11 -10.14 4.95
CA PRO A 69 -7.57 -10.08 4.77
C PRO A 69 -8.09 -8.64 4.80
N LEU A 70 -9.11 -8.32 3.99
CA LEU A 70 -9.72 -6.98 4.02
C LEU A 70 -10.30 -6.63 5.40
N GLN A 71 -10.71 -7.66 6.15
CA GLN A 71 -11.20 -7.53 7.53
C GLN A 71 -10.12 -6.98 8.47
N ASP A 72 -8.90 -7.50 8.39
CA ASP A 72 -7.78 -7.04 9.23
C ASP A 72 -7.44 -5.60 8.92
N LEU A 73 -7.39 -5.23 7.64
CA LEU A 73 -7.20 -3.84 7.23
C LEU A 73 -8.32 -2.93 7.74
N ALA A 74 -9.57 -3.41 7.76
CA ALA A 74 -10.68 -2.65 8.31
C ALA A 74 -10.49 -2.35 9.81
N TYR A 75 -10.04 -3.34 10.59
CA TYR A 75 -9.69 -3.15 11.99
C TYR A 75 -8.49 -2.23 12.17
N CYS A 76 -7.43 -2.41 11.38
CA CYS A 76 -6.21 -1.61 11.46
C CYS A 76 -6.40 -0.14 11.05
N PHE A 77 -7.34 0.15 10.16
CA PHE A 77 -7.60 1.52 9.72
C PHE A 77 -8.88 2.10 10.34
N VAL A 78 -9.53 1.35 11.25
CA VAL A 78 -10.73 1.75 11.99
C VAL A 78 -11.85 2.23 11.03
N VAL A 79 -12.06 1.47 9.96
CA VAL A 79 -13.11 1.72 8.95
C VAL A 79 -13.88 0.46 8.61
N LEU A 80 -14.95 0.60 7.84
CA LEU A 80 -15.72 -0.54 7.35
C LEU A 80 -14.94 -1.32 6.27
N ILE A 81 -15.14 -2.63 6.22
CA ILE A 81 -14.58 -3.53 5.19
C ILE A 81 -14.96 -3.06 3.78
N SER A 82 -16.18 -2.54 3.62
CA SER A 82 -16.66 -1.98 2.35
C SER A 82 -15.85 -0.76 1.91
N THR A 83 -15.37 0.06 2.85
CA THR A 83 -14.47 1.18 2.56
C THR A 83 -13.11 0.68 2.07
N ILE A 84 -12.50 -0.29 2.77
CA ILE A 84 -11.23 -0.91 2.36
C ILE A 84 -11.35 -1.53 0.96
N SER A 85 -12.43 -2.29 0.71
CA SER A 85 -12.68 -2.92 -0.58
C SER A 85 -12.74 -1.89 -1.71
N ARG A 86 -13.52 -0.81 -1.54
CA ARG A 86 -13.63 0.29 -2.51
C ARG A 86 -12.28 0.96 -2.77
N ILE A 87 -11.51 1.26 -1.73
CA ILE A 87 -10.16 1.84 -1.84
C ILE A 87 -9.27 0.91 -2.67
N PHE A 88 -9.23 -0.38 -2.32
CA PHE A 88 -8.40 -1.37 -2.99
C PHE A 88 -8.70 -1.47 -4.49
N PHE A 89 -9.95 -1.72 -4.85
CA PHE A 89 -10.34 -1.87 -6.26
C PHE A 89 -10.19 -0.59 -7.07
N HIS A 90 -10.38 0.59 -6.45
CA HIS A 90 -10.14 1.84 -7.15
C HIS A 90 -8.65 2.08 -7.40
N LEU A 91 -7.84 1.97 -6.36
CA LEU A 91 -6.46 2.40 -6.40
C LEU A 91 -5.56 1.41 -7.12
N ILE A 92 -5.88 0.10 -7.11
CA ILE A 92 -5.12 -0.90 -7.86
C ILE A 92 -5.12 -0.61 -9.36
N VAL A 93 -6.24 -0.14 -9.92
CA VAL A 93 -6.35 0.22 -11.34
C VAL A 93 -5.51 1.47 -11.67
N VAL A 94 -5.43 2.42 -10.74
CA VAL A 94 -4.58 3.60 -10.90
C VAL A 94 -3.10 3.21 -10.80
N MET A 95 -2.74 2.41 -9.80
CA MET A 95 -1.38 1.91 -9.61
C MET A 95 -0.90 1.09 -10.80
N ASP A 96 -1.71 0.16 -11.31
CA ASP A 96 -1.39 -0.61 -12.51
C ASP A 96 -1.00 0.33 -13.67
N LYS A 97 -1.86 1.29 -14.01
CA LYS A 97 -1.59 2.25 -15.09
C LYS A 97 -0.36 3.15 -14.85
N ARG A 98 -0.06 3.51 -13.60
CA ARG A 98 1.00 4.48 -13.26
C ARG A 98 2.33 3.84 -12.95
N LEU A 99 2.33 2.59 -12.47
CA LEU A 99 3.51 1.85 -12.07
C LEU A 99 3.95 0.82 -13.11
N PHE A 100 3.05 0.35 -13.97
CA PHE A 100 3.40 -0.55 -15.07
C PHE A 100 4.61 -0.09 -15.90
N PRO A 101 4.76 1.21 -16.26
CA PRO A 101 5.95 1.67 -16.99
C PRO A 101 7.28 1.46 -16.26
N PHE A 102 7.26 1.29 -14.93
CA PHE A 102 8.45 1.01 -14.12
C PHE A 102 8.67 -0.49 -13.88
N VAL A 103 7.74 -1.34 -14.28
CA VAL A 103 7.85 -2.79 -14.16
C VAL A 103 8.54 -3.33 -15.41
N TYR A 104 9.80 -3.72 -15.26
CA TYR A 104 10.46 -4.53 -16.27
C TYR A 104 10.00 -5.99 -16.13
N TRP A 105 9.29 -6.49 -17.15
CA TRP A 105 9.00 -7.90 -17.27
C TRP A 105 10.02 -8.56 -18.21
N PRO A 106 10.81 -9.54 -17.75
CA PRO A 106 11.82 -10.18 -18.58
C PRO A 106 11.19 -11.01 -19.70
N ASP A 107 11.88 -11.11 -20.83
CA ASP A 107 11.46 -11.94 -21.95
C ASP A 107 11.31 -13.41 -21.57
N ARG A 108 10.42 -14.12 -22.27
CA ARG A 108 10.16 -15.56 -22.04
C ARG A 108 11.44 -16.40 -22.07
N TYR A 109 12.39 -16.07 -22.94
CA TYR A 109 13.67 -16.78 -23.02
C TYR A 109 14.50 -16.63 -21.75
N GLN A 110 14.54 -15.43 -21.16
CA GLN A 110 15.25 -15.18 -19.90
C GLN A 110 14.56 -15.92 -18.74
N LEU A 111 13.22 -15.91 -18.71
CA LEU A 111 12.45 -16.66 -17.72
C LEU A 111 12.73 -18.17 -17.77
N CYS A 112 12.79 -18.76 -18.98
CA CYS A 112 13.08 -20.19 -19.14
C CYS A 112 14.48 -20.59 -18.65
N LYS A 113 15.46 -19.68 -18.70
CA LYS A 113 16.82 -19.97 -18.20
C LYS A 113 16.91 -20.04 -16.68
N THR A 114 16.00 -19.37 -15.98
CA THR A 114 16.02 -19.25 -14.52
C THR A 114 14.88 -20.02 -13.85
N MET A 115 14.10 -20.78 -14.62
CA MET A 115 13.04 -21.63 -14.07
C MET A 115 13.68 -22.83 -13.36
N PRO A 116 13.34 -23.11 -12.09
CA PRO A 116 13.93 -24.22 -11.31
C PRO A 116 13.49 -25.61 -11.78
#